data_AF-A0A959VWS1-F1
#
_entry.id   AF-A0A959VWS1-F1
#
_cell.length_a   1.000
_cell.length_b   1.000
_cell.length_c   1.000
_cell.angle_alpha   90.00
_cell.angle_beta   90.00
_cell.angle_gamma   90.00
#
_symmetry.space_group_name_H-M   'P 1'
#
loop_
_entity.id
_entity.type
_entity.pdbx_description
1 polymer ?
#
loop_
_entity_poly.entity_id
_entity_poly.type
_entity_poly.pdbx_seq_one_letter_code
_entity_poly.pdbx_strand_id
1 'polypeptide(L)'
;MAPRAWTGCSAEDPAGAIDFSGNVGYLPEAELIKQEPPTTISQTTTEDSQAPILRSLNVPEVVDFSGGGEALAATFRATENLSGLDAGGIGFSVQGPVNWGYSGWVTRTSGNDLDGIYEARARVSADLPDGTYDLQITLSDKGDNIEWYHRQDLLGLGFPGTVTTVSGAP
;
A
#
# COMPACT_ATOMS: atom_id res chain seq x y z
N MET A 1 29.28 10.61 4.13
CA MET A 1 28.26 9.54 4.23
C MET A 1 27.92 9.36 5.71
N ALA A 2 26.62 9.48 6.02
CA ALA A 2 25.89 9.28 7.28
C ALA A 2 26.22 10.20 8.49
N PRO A 3 25.27 11.04 8.97
CA PRO A 3 25.24 11.42 10.38
C PRO A 3 24.71 10.25 11.22
N ARG A 4 25.43 9.93 12.30
CA ARG A 4 25.01 8.94 13.32
C ARG A 4 24.26 9.67 14.43
N ALA A 5 23.06 9.16 14.71
CA ALA A 5 22.24 9.23 15.92
C ALA A 5 22.43 10.43 16.87
N TRP A 6 21.39 11.27 16.91
CA TRP A 6 21.02 12.02 18.12
C TRP A 6 20.79 11.04 19.27
N THR A 7 21.61 11.11 20.31
CA THR A 7 21.40 10.40 21.56
C THR A 7 21.16 11.44 22.64
N GLY A 8 19.98 11.40 23.25
CA GLY A 8 19.67 11.95 24.58
C GLY A 8 19.77 13.47 24.74
N CYS A 9 18.63 14.16 24.65
CA CYS A 9 18.48 15.46 25.30
C CYS A 9 18.29 15.20 26.81
N SER A 10 19.33 15.45 27.62
CA SER A 10 19.19 15.59 29.07
C SER A 10 19.14 17.08 29.38
N ALA A 11 18.18 17.51 30.19
CA ALA A 11 17.79 18.91 30.40
C ALA A 11 18.79 19.76 31.21
N GLU A 12 20.08 19.41 31.24
CA GLU A 12 21.07 20.04 32.13
C GLU A 12 22.38 20.44 31.43
N ASP A 13 22.53 20.23 30.12
CA ASP A 13 23.72 20.65 29.37
C ASP A 13 23.44 21.91 28.52
N PRO A 14 24.25 22.99 28.65
CA PRO A 14 24.12 24.16 27.79
C PRO A 14 24.33 23.76 26.33
N ALA A 15 23.51 24.30 25.42
CA ALA A 15 23.60 24.01 23.99
C ALA A 15 24.98 24.44 23.43
N GLY A 16 25.92 23.49 23.38
CA GLY A 16 27.24 23.68 22.80
C GLY A 16 27.22 23.35 21.31
N ALA A 17 27.68 24.28 20.48
CA ALA A 17 27.99 23.99 19.09
C ALA A 17 29.51 23.80 18.96
N ILE A 18 29.94 22.67 18.40
CA ILE A 18 31.35 22.36 18.15
C ILE A 18 31.60 22.44 16.65
N ASP A 19 32.56 23.27 16.23
CA ASP A 19 32.97 23.31 14.83
C ASP A 19 33.93 22.14 14.46
N PHE A 20 34.19 21.93 13.18
CA PHE A 20 35.10 20.87 12.71
C PHE A 20 36.57 21.05 13.14
N SER A 21 36.92 22.19 13.74
CA SER A 21 38.25 22.46 14.31
C SER A 21 38.27 22.23 15.84
N GLY A 22 37.16 21.79 16.44
CA GLY A 22 37.03 21.50 17.85
C GLY A 22 36.77 22.73 18.72
N ASN A 23 36.44 23.89 18.13
CA ASN A 23 36.07 25.06 18.91
C ASN A 23 34.65 24.88 19.46
N VAL A 24 34.49 25.07 20.77
CA VAL A 24 33.18 25.03 21.42
C VAL A 24 32.71 26.46 21.66
N GLY A 25 31.60 26.83 21.01
CA GLY A 25 30.84 28.03 21.35
C GLY A 25 29.72 27.66 22.32
N TYR A 26 29.67 28.33 23.47
CA TYR A 26 28.57 28.19 24.43
C TYR A 26 27.57 29.34 24.23
N LEU A 27 26.33 29.02 23.93
CA LEU A 27 25.22 29.96 24.04
C LEU A 27 24.63 29.82 25.45
N PRO A 28 24.85 30.78 26.37
CA PRO A 28 24.19 30.75 27.66
C PRO A 28 22.67 30.86 27.46
N GLU A 29 21.87 30.21 28.31
CA GLU A 29 20.40 30.14 28.19
C GLU A 29 19.74 31.53 28.00
N ALA A 30 20.31 32.56 28.63
CA ALA A 30 19.85 33.94 28.51
C ALA A 30 19.98 34.54 27.09
N GLU A 31 20.93 34.07 26.28
CA GLU A 31 21.08 34.44 24.86
C GLU A 31 20.15 33.61 23.98
N LEU A 32 19.93 32.34 24.31
CA LEU A 32 19.03 31.45 23.57
C LEU A 32 17.56 31.92 23.67
N ILE A 33 17.15 32.39 24.85
CA ILE A 33 15.81 32.95 25.08
C ILE A 33 15.60 34.26 24.29
N LYS A 34 16.67 35.05 24.06
CA LYS A 34 16.62 36.28 23.24
C LYS A 34 16.52 36.02 21.74
N GLN A 35 16.96 34.85 21.27
CA GLN A 35 16.87 34.50 19.84
C GLN A 35 15.47 34.08 19.42
N GLU A 36 14.51 33.97 20.36
CA GLU A 36 13.13 33.53 20.14
C GLU A 36 13.05 32.38 19.12
N PRO A 37 13.83 31.29 19.29
CA PRO A 37 13.84 30.21 18.32
C PRO A 37 12.40 29.72 18.14
N PRO A 38 11.95 29.46 16.91
CA PRO A 38 10.56 29.09 16.67
C PRO A 38 10.22 27.86 17.52
N THR A 39 9.38 28.07 18.53
CA THR A 39 8.90 27.02 19.45
C THR A 39 7.75 26.23 18.87
N THR A 40 7.27 26.65 17.70
CA THR A 40 6.13 26.05 17.01
C THR A 40 6.49 25.82 15.55
N ILE A 41 6.35 24.58 15.11
CA ILE A 41 6.30 24.22 13.70
C ILE A 41 4.83 24.19 13.32
N SER A 42 4.42 25.07 12.40
CA SER A 42 3.10 24.97 11.77
C SER A 42 3.21 24.06 10.56
N GLN A 43 2.62 22.86 10.65
CA GLN A 43 2.43 21.98 9.51
C GLN A 43 1.01 22.19 8.97
N THR A 44 0.90 22.72 7.76
CA THR A 44 -0.35 22.71 6.99
C THR A 44 -0.32 21.49 6.07
N THR A 45 -0.88 20.37 6.50
CA THR A 45 -1.19 19.26 5.59
C THR A 45 -2.56 19.50 4.98
N THR A 46 -2.68 19.30 3.67
CA THR A 46 -3.98 19.05 3.05
C THR A 46 -4.41 17.65 3.48
N GLU A 47 -5.55 17.54 4.17
CA GLU A 47 -6.14 16.25 4.52
C GLU A 47 -6.67 15.58 3.26
N ASP A 48 -6.34 14.30 3.09
CA ASP A 48 -6.88 13.48 2.03
C ASP A 48 -8.03 12.64 2.55
N SER A 49 -9.13 12.64 1.80
CA SER A 49 -10.37 11.93 2.16
C SER A 49 -10.93 11.09 1.02
N GLN A 50 -10.17 10.97 -0.07
CA GLN A 50 -10.62 10.29 -1.28
C GLN A 50 -9.94 8.92 -1.37
N ALA A 51 -10.73 7.86 -1.45
CA ALA A 51 -10.19 6.53 -1.66
C ALA A 51 -9.64 6.36 -3.09
N PRO A 52 -8.66 5.46 -3.29
CA PRO A 52 -8.15 5.18 -4.62
C PRO A 52 -9.20 4.58 -5.56
N ILE A 53 -8.98 4.77 -6.86
CA ILE A 53 -9.91 4.34 -7.91
C ILE A 53 -9.29 3.24 -8.77
N LEU A 54 -9.99 2.12 -8.91
CA LEU A 54 -9.67 1.07 -9.87
C LEU A 54 -9.97 1.54 -11.31
N ARG A 55 -8.97 1.48 -12.19
CA ARG A 55 -9.07 1.98 -13.59
C ARG A 55 -9.10 0.88 -14.64
N SER A 56 -8.51 -0.27 -14.35
CA SER A 56 -8.56 -1.42 -15.25
C SER A 56 -8.34 -2.70 -14.45
N LEU A 57 -8.96 -3.79 -14.90
CA LEU A 57 -8.71 -5.13 -14.38
C LEU A 57 -8.61 -6.10 -15.54
N ASN A 58 -7.53 -6.88 -15.56
CA ASN A 58 -7.33 -8.00 -16.46
C ASN A 58 -6.99 -9.23 -15.63
N VAL A 59 -7.82 -10.25 -15.78
CA VAL A 59 -7.78 -11.53 -15.05
C VAL A 59 -8.28 -12.60 -16.02
N PRO A 60 -7.69 -13.80 -16.05
CA PRO A 60 -8.21 -14.89 -16.87
C PRO A 60 -9.63 -15.25 -16.41
N GLU A 61 -10.49 -15.53 -17.37
CA GLU A 61 -11.87 -15.96 -17.11
C GLU A 61 -11.92 -17.39 -16.57
N VAL A 62 -11.06 -18.26 -17.11
CA VAL A 62 -10.94 -19.67 -16.72
C VAL A 62 -9.52 -19.96 -16.28
N VAL A 63 -9.37 -20.63 -15.15
CA VAL A 63 -8.09 -21.08 -14.60
C VAL A 63 -8.13 -22.59 -14.45
N ASP A 64 -7.15 -23.28 -15.01
CA ASP A 64 -7.00 -24.73 -14.86
C ASP A 64 -5.97 -25.04 -13.77
N PHE A 65 -6.39 -25.74 -12.72
CA PHE A 65 -5.52 -26.18 -11.62
C PHE A 65 -5.00 -27.62 -11.78
N SER A 66 -5.23 -28.28 -12.93
CA SER A 66 -4.77 -29.65 -13.20
C SER A 66 -3.27 -29.88 -13.00
N GLY A 67 -2.45 -28.82 -13.14
CA GLY A 67 -0.99 -28.85 -12.91
C GLY A 67 -0.55 -28.81 -11.44
N GLY A 68 -1.49 -28.71 -10.48
CA GLY A 68 -1.21 -28.40 -9.08
C GLY A 68 -1.27 -26.89 -8.81
N GLY A 69 -1.55 -26.50 -7.55
CA GLY A 69 -2.03 -25.17 -7.11
C GLY A 69 -1.27 -23.94 -7.64
N GLU A 70 -1.53 -23.57 -8.88
CA GLU A 70 -1.02 -22.35 -9.50
C GLU A 70 -1.68 -21.11 -8.87
N ALA A 71 -0.95 -20.00 -8.88
CA ALA A 71 -1.51 -18.72 -8.46
C ALA A 71 -2.30 -18.09 -9.62
N LEU A 72 -3.53 -17.68 -9.36
CA LEU A 72 -4.28 -16.81 -10.26
C LEU A 72 -3.55 -15.47 -10.38
N ALA A 73 -3.02 -15.20 -11.57
CA ALA A 73 -2.41 -13.93 -11.90
C ALA A 73 -3.46 -12.93 -12.40
N ALA A 74 -3.42 -11.71 -11.88
CA ALA A 74 -4.21 -10.58 -12.36
C ALA A 74 -3.33 -9.35 -12.51
N THR A 75 -3.70 -8.48 -13.45
CA THR A 75 -3.06 -7.17 -13.63
C THR A 75 -4.10 -6.08 -13.58
N PHE A 76 -3.86 -5.02 -12.82
CA PHE A 76 -4.78 -3.89 -12.73
C PHE A 76 -4.05 -2.56 -12.67
N ARG A 77 -4.78 -1.49 -12.98
CA ARG A 77 -4.31 -0.11 -12.82
C ARG A 77 -5.16 0.57 -11.76
N ALA A 78 -4.52 1.29 -10.84
CA ALA A 78 -5.19 2.09 -9.82
C ALA A 78 -4.64 3.51 -9.81
N THR A 79 -5.49 4.48 -9.48
CA THR A 79 -5.12 5.89 -9.38
C THR A 79 -5.54 6.47 -8.04
N GLU A 80 -4.78 7.43 -7.54
CA GLU A 80 -5.01 8.17 -6.31
C GLU A 80 -4.66 9.66 -6.57
N ASN A 81 -5.28 10.60 -5.84
CA ASN A 81 -5.23 12.05 -6.08
C ASN A 81 -4.20 12.82 -5.25
N LEU A 82 -3.80 12.35 -4.06
CA LEU A 82 -2.96 13.09 -3.11
C LEU A 82 -2.00 12.21 -2.29
N SER A 83 -2.48 11.26 -1.48
CA SER A 83 -1.64 10.53 -0.49
C SER A 83 -0.71 9.47 -1.09
N GLY A 84 -1.01 9.02 -2.29
CA GLY A 84 -0.44 7.85 -2.95
C GLY A 84 -1.01 6.54 -2.40
N LEU A 85 -1.11 5.56 -3.28
CA LEU A 85 -1.44 4.16 -2.98
C LEU A 85 -0.47 3.56 -1.98
N ASP A 86 -1.00 2.86 -0.98
CA ASP A 86 -0.23 2.00 -0.09
C ASP A 86 -0.17 0.58 -0.64
N ALA A 87 1.02 0.15 -1.07
CA ALA A 87 1.22 -1.21 -1.59
C ALA A 87 0.88 -2.31 -0.55
N GLY A 88 0.98 -2.02 0.75
CA GLY A 88 0.60 -2.95 1.82
C GLY A 88 -0.91 -3.12 1.97
N GLY A 89 -1.69 -2.10 1.63
CA GLY A 89 -3.15 -2.09 1.69
C GLY A 89 -3.85 -2.47 0.38
N ILE A 90 -3.13 -2.92 -0.65
CA ILE A 90 -3.74 -3.43 -1.88
C ILE A 90 -3.98 -4.94 -1.78
N GLY A 91 -5.24 -5.34 -1.96
CA GLY A 91 -5.67 -6.74 -1.91
C GLY A 91 -6.31 -7.20 -3.22
N PHE A 92 -6.05 -8.44 -3.59
CA PHE A 92 -6.77 -9.17 -4.65
C PHE A 92 -7.09 -10.57 -4.13
N SER A 93 -8.35 -10.98 -4.23
CA SER A 93 -8.81 -12.28 -3.72
C SER A 93 -9.92 -12.89 -4.55
N VAL A 94 -9.99 -14.23 -4.50
CA VAL A 94 -11.09 -15.06 -5.00
C VAL A 94 -11.91 -15.52 -3.80
N GLN A 95 -13.23 -15.34 -3.84
CA GLN A 95 -14.13 -15.62 -2.72
C GLN A 95 -14.74 -17.02 -2.86
N GLY A 96 -14.29 -17.96 -2.02
CA GLY A 96 -14.81 -19.33 -1.93
C GLY A 96 -15.91 -19.52 -0.86
N PRO A 97 -16.42 -20.76 -0.67
CA PRO A 97 -17.58 -21.06 0.19
C PRO A 97 -17.35 -20.80 1.69
N VAL A 98 -16.11 -20.59 2.15
CA VAL A 98 -15.77 -20.23 3.54
C VAL A 98 -14.39 -19.57 3.61
N ASN A 99 -14.29 -18.33 4.09
CA ASN A 99 -13.10 -17.59 4.61
C ASN A 99 -11.75 -17.71 3.86
N TRP A 100 -11.73 -18.21 2.63
CA TRP A 100 -10.53 -18.35 1.82
C TRP A 100 -10.42 -17.12 0.93
N GLY A 101 -9.91 -16.03 1.49
CA GLY A 101 -9.33 -14.97 0.69
C GLY A 101 -7.91 -15.38 0.36
N TYR A 102 -7.65 -15.80 -0.88
CA TYR A 102 -6.27 -15.96 -1.33
C TYR A 102 -5.71 -14.58 -1.64
N SER A 103 -5.16 -13.92 -0.62
CA SER A 103 -4.45 -12.66 -0.81
C SER A 103 -3.16 -12.94 -1.59
N GLY A 104 -3.06 -12.30 -2.74
CA GLY A 104 -1.83 -12.30 -3.50
C GLY A 104 -0.87 -11.24 -3.01
N TRP A 105 0.43 -11.50 -3.16
CA TRP A 105 1.40 -10.41 -3.18
C TRP A 105 1.07 -9.51 -4.37
N VAL A 106 1.02 -8.22 -4.11
CA VAL A 106 0.80 -7.20 -5.13
C VAL A 106 2.14 -6.52 -5.37
N THR A 107 2.56 -6.49 -6.63
CA THR A 107 3.80 -5.81 -7.04
C THR A 107 3.46 -4.74 -8.05
N ARG A 108 3.89 -3.50 -7.79
CA ARG A 108 3.82 -2.46 -8.82
C ARG A 108 4.83 -2.77 -9.92
N THR A 109 4.36 -2.96 -11.14
CA THR A 109 5.19 -3.25 -12.32
C THR A 109 5.55 -1.99 -13.09
N SER A 110 4.74 -0.94 -13.02
CA SER A 110 5.05 0.38 -13.61
C SER A 110 4.26 1.52 -12.96
N GLY A 111 4.62 2.76 -13.26
CA GLY A 111 3.98 3.96 -12.72
C GLY A 111 4.55 4.39 -11.36
N ASN A 112 3.75 5.12 -10.59
CA ASN A 112 4.11 5.66 -9.28
C ASN A 112 2.98 5.42 -8.26
N ASP A 113 3.05 6.09 -7.10
CA ASP A 113 2.06 5.91 -6.03
C ASP A 113 0.70 6.56 -6.36
N LEU A 114 0.63 7.53 -7.28
CA LEU A 114 -0.61 8.19 -7.69
C LEU A 114 -1.27 7.52 -8.90
N ASP A 115 -0.50 6.80 -9.72
CA ASP A 115 -0.96 6.12 -10.91
C ASP A 115 -0.05 4.93 -11.20
N GLY A 116 -0.50 3.74 -10.81
CA GLY A 116 0.31 2.53 -10.82
C GLY A 116 -0.37 1.38 -11.55
N ILE A 117 0.45 0.55 -12.21
CA ILE A 117 0.04 -0.76 -12.73
C ILE A 117 0.62 -1.83 -11.82
N TYR A 118 -0.22 -2.77 -11.43
CA TYR A 118 0.08 -3.79 -10.44
C TYR A 118 -0.16 -5.18 -11.00
N GLU A 119 0.71 -6.11 -10.64
CA GLU A 119 0.51 -7.55 -10.81
C GLU A 119 0.17 -8.15 -9.45
N ALA A 120 -0.93 -8.91 -9.38
CA ALA A 120 -1.36 -9.66 -8.21
C ALA A 120 -1.36 -11.15 -8.50
N ARG A 121 -1.01 -11.95 -7.47
CA ARG A 121 -0.96 -13.42 -7.57
C ARG A 121 -1.70 -14.09 -6.42
N ALA A 122 -2.99 -14.36 -6.59
CA ALA A 122 -3.78 -15.07 -5.57
C ALA A 122 -3.43 -16.57 -5.60
N ARG A 123 -2.88 -17.10 -4.51
CA ARG A 123 -2.52 -18.53 -4.39
C ARG A 123 -3.77 -19.38 -4.21
N VAL A 124 -4.40 -19.86 -5.27
CA VAL A 124 -5.60 -20.70 -5.14
C VAL A 124 -5.21 -22.14 -4.76
N SER A 125 -5.93 -22.77 -3.82
CA SER A 125 -5.66 -24.18 -3.48
C SER A 125 -6.02 -25.09 -4.64
N ALA A 126 -5.22 -26.14 -4.85
CA ALA A 126 -5.55 -27.22 -5.77
C ALA A 126 -6.83 -27.99 -5.35
N ASP A 127 -7.24 -27.88 -4.09
CA ASP A 127 -8.46 -28.53 -3.57
C ASP A 127 -9.73 -27.70 -3.82
N LEU A 128 -9.62 -26.52 -4.43
CA LEU A 128 -10.80 -25.71 -4.77
C LEU A 128 -11.59 -26.44 -5.87
N PRO A 129 -12.85 -26.85 -5.62
CA PRO A 129 -13.62 -27.59 -6.61
C PRO A 129 -13.89 -26.75 -7.86
N ASP A 130 -14.08 -27.43 -8.98
CA ASP A 130 -14.53 -26.79 -10.22
C ASP A 130 -15.80 -25.98 -9.96
N GLY A 131 -15.80 -24.73 -10.41
CA GLY A 131 -16.83 -23.79 -10.03
C GLY A 131 -16.52 -22.36 -10.44
N THR A 132 -17.50 -21.49 -10.23
CA THR A 132 -17.38 -20.04 -10.45
C THR A 132 -17.32 -19.33 -9.11
N TYR A 133 -16.34 -18.46 -8.97
CA TYR A 133 -16.03 -17.77 -7.73
C TYR A 133 -15.98 -16.26 -7.94
N ASP A 134 -16.40 -15.51 -6.93
CA ASP A 134 -16.45 -14.05 -6.99
C ASP A 134 -15.06 -13.46 -6.78
N LEU A 135 -14.77 -12.34 -7.45
CA LEU A 135 -13.55 -11.58 -7.26
C LEU A 135 -13.78 -10.42 -6.28
N GLN A 136 -12.74 -10.09 -5.53
CA GLN A 136 -12.70 -8.90 -4.69
C GLN A 136 -11.34 -8.20 -4.80
N ILE A 137 -11.38 -6.87 -4.88
CA ILE A 137 -10.20 -6.00 -4.83
C ILE A 137 -10.35 -4.99 -3.70
N THR A 138 -9.27 -4.75 -2.97
CA THR A 138 -9.18 -3.69 -1.97
C THR A 138 -8.08 -2.74 -2.39
N LEU A 139 -8.34 -1.43 -2.36
CA LEU A 139 -7.33 -0.40 -2.54
C LEU A 139 -7.28 0.46 -1.29
N SER A 140 -6.08 0.74 -0.79
CA SER A 140 -5.83 1.71 0.28
C SER A 140 -4.80 2.72 -0.18
N ASP A 141 -4.95 3.96 0.25
CA ASP A 141 -3.88 4.96 0.19
C ASP A 141 -3.09 5.02 1.50
N LYS A 142 -2.08 5.91 1.55
CA LYS A 142 -1.27 6.18 2.75
C LYS A 142 -1.95 7.11 3.77
N GLY A 143 -3.12 7.64 3.44
CA GLY A 143 -4.01 8.38 4.33
C GLY A 143 -5.09 7.49 4.97
N ASP A 144 -5.00 6.18 4.78
CA ASP A 144 -5.96 5.17 5.25
C ASP A 144 -7.37 5.30 4.63
N ASN A 145 -7.51 5.94 3.47
CA ASN A 145 -8.74 5.88 2.68
C ASN A 145 -8.80 4.57 1.89
N ILE A 146 -9.88 3.80 2.08
CA ILE A 146 -10.02 2.43 1.57
C ILE A 146 -11.27 2.29 0.71
N GLU A 147 -11.14 1.61 -0.43
CA GLU A 147 -12.26 1.20 -1.29
C GLU A 147 -12.28 -0.31 -1.49
N TRP A 148 -13.47 -0.90 -1.47
CA TRP A 148 -13.70 -2.34 -1.65
C TRP A 148 -14.54 -2.57 -2.90
N TYR A 149 -13.95 -3.22 -3.90
CA TYR A 149 -14.66 -3.63 -5.11
C TYR A 149 -15.07 -5.09 -4.96
N HIS A 150 -16.36 -5.33 -4.73
CA HIS A 150 -16.96 -6.66 -4.79
C HIS A 150 -17.45 -6.97 -6.21
N ARG A 151 -17.93 -8.20 -6.43
CA ARG A 151 -18.44 -8.65 -7.73
C ARG A 151 -19.36 -7.64 -8.41
N GLN A 152 -20.35 -7.08 -7.70
CA GLN A 152 -21.31 -6.16 -8.31
C GLN A 152 -20.67 -4.84 -8.72
N ASP A 153 -19.72 -4.33 -7.94
CA ASP A 153 -18.97 -3.10 -8.25
C ASP A 153 -18.09 -3.30 -9.48
N LEU A 154 -17.38 -4.43 -9.54
CA LEU A 154 -16.55 -4.80 -10.70
C LEU A 154 -17.39 -4.89 -11.98
N LEU A 155 -18.54 -5.57 -11.92
CA LEU A 155 -19.46 -5.65 -13.05
C LEU A 155 -20.03 -4.28 -13.43
N GLY A 156 -20.34 -3.43 -12.46
CA GLY A 156 -20.81 -2.06 -12.68
C GLY A 156 -19.77 -1.18 -13.38
N LEU A 157 -18.48 -1.46 -13.17
CA LEU A 157 -17.35 -0.82 -13.85
C LEU A 157 -17.00 -1.46 -15.22
N GLY A 158 -17.68 -2.54 -15.60
CA GLY A 158 -17.41 -3.28 -16.83
C GLY A 158 -16.22 -4.23 -16.75
N PHE A 159 -15.77 -4.57 -15.54
CA PHE A 159 -14.69 -5.52 -15.30
C PHE A 159 -15.23 -6.93 -15.00
N PRO A 160 -14.42 -7.99 -15.17
CA PRO A 160 -14.78 -9.32 -14.71
C PRO A 160 -15.05 -9.33 -13.19
N GLY A 161 -16.21 -9.82 -12.78
CA GLY A 161 -16.59 -9.96 -11.37
C GLY A 161 -16.40 -11.39 -10.82
N THR A 162 -16.03 -12.34 -11.67
CA THR A 162 -15.87 -13.75 -11.31
C THR A 162 -14.73 -14.40 -12.08
N VAL A 163 -14.25 -15.53 -11.56
CA VAL A 163 -13.35 -16.46 -12.24
C VAL A 163 -13.93 -17.87 -12.18
N THR A 164 -13.78 -18.63 -13.25
CA THR A 164 -14.12 -20.05 -13.30
C THR A 164 -12.87 -20.88 -13.11
N THR A 165 -12.99 -21.90 -12.28
CA THR A 165 -11.91 -22.86 -12.02
C THR A 165 -12.32 -24.18 -12.61
N VAL A 166 -11.37 -24.82 -13.27
CA VAL A 166 -11.49 -26.17 -13.81
C VAL A 166 -10.31 -26.98 -13.33
N SER A 167 -10.52 -28.26 -13.14
CA SER A 167 -9.45 -29.23 -12.94
C SER A 167 -9.55 -30.19 -14.11
N GLY A 168 -8.55 -30.15 -15.00
CA GLY A 168 -8.36 -31.17 -16.03
C GLY A 168 -8.40 -32.58 -15.42
N ALA A 169 -9.51 -33.29 -15.67
CA ALA A 169 -9.81 -34.63 -15.13
C ALA A 169 -9.18 -35.75 -16.00
N PRO A 170 -9.13 -37.02 -15.57
CA PRO A 170 -10.20 -37.76 -14.87
C PRO A 170 -9.99 -38.07 -13.38
#